data_AF-A0A9P6CF34-F1
#
_entry.id   AF-A0A9P6CF34-F1
#
_cell.length_a   1.000
_cell.length_b   1.000
_cell.length_c   1.000
_cell.angle_alpha   90.00
_cell.angle_beta   90.00
_cell.angle_gamma   90.00
#
_symmetry.space_group_name_H-M   'P 1'
#
loop_
_entity.id
_entity.type
_entity.pdbx_description
1 polymer ?
#
loop_
_entity_poly.entity_id
_entity_poly.type
_entity_poly.pdbx_seq_one_letter_code
_entity_poly.pdbx_strand_id
1 'polypeptide(L)'
;MEVQMTLLPWREHGNKIDPDSRMSLERPDFQEFLSKLTIPPFHPQFHRLYPVQNNQIDLSQYLPQILSAAYCSTNFLHFPGRLTWSKSMTYALVFSPFSMIGAQLGPWERSHELSSLQGYKRELFYSNDTSIYYAGTFRCIETSKWFPEGINLPRNVSAEAIAEVALGKNSSCSAPYKATISKSFTDGIMKVECIVLECIGFSRFLYNALLEEYSPDTSLKRSSAYSDEDSNKKPRWKMG
;
A
#
# COMPACT_ATOMS: atom_id res chain seq x y z
N MET A 1 38.08 -3.30 -7.55
CA MET A 1 37.52 -4.01 -8.72
C MET A 1 36.20 -3.35 -9.06
N GLU A 2 36.23 -2.48 -10.04
CA GLU A 2 35.05 -1.76 -10.55
C GLU A 2 34.36 -2.70 -11.54
N VAL A 3 33.24 -3.28 -11.14
CA VAL A 3 32.47 -4.16 -12.04
C VAL A 3 31.75 -3.25 -13.03
N GLN A 4 32.34 -3.06 -14.21
CA GLN A 4 31.64 -2.50 -15.36
C GLN A 4 30.53 -3.48 -15.76
N MET A 5 29.31 -3.25 -15.28
CA MET A 5 28.14 -3.95 -15.78
C MET A 5 27.78 -3.39 -17.15
N THR A 6 28.22 -4.08 -18.20
CA THR A 6 27.67 -3.96 -19.53
C THR A 6 26.19 -4.34 -19.49
N LEU A 7 25.31 -3.34 -19.51
CA LEU A 7 23.91 -3.50 -19.84
C LEU A 7 23.84 -4.13 -21.24
N LEU A 8 23.41 -5.39 -21.33
CA LEU A 8 23.16 -6.01 -22.62
C LEU A 8 22.12 -5.17 -23.37
N PRO A 9 22.33 -4.87 -24.66
CA PRO A 9 21.36 -4.14 -25.45
C PRO A 9 20.09 -4.99 -25.58
N TRP A 10 19.02 -4.53 -24.95
CA TRP A 10 17.68 -5.05 -25.16
C TRP A 10 17.32 -4.85 -26.64
N ARG A 11 16.94 -5.93 -27.34
CA ARG A 11 16.50 -5.85 -28.74
C ARG A 11 15.17 -5.11 -28.81
N GLU A 12 15.21 -3.89 -29.34
CA GLU A 12 14.04 -3.15 -29.78
C GLU A 12 13.40 -3.86 -30.98
N HIS A 13 12.47 -4.79 -30.73
CA HIS A 13 11.42 -5.05 -31.70
C HIS A 13 10.39 -3.94 -31.56
N GLY A 14 10.68 -2.82 -32.24
CA GLY A 14 9.82 -1.64 -32.35
C GLY A 14 8.54 -1.93 -33.11
N ASN A 15 7.63 -2.68 -32.50
CA ASN A 15 6.22 -2.46 -32.74
C ASN A 15 5.89 -1.12 -32.08
N LYS A 16 5.42 -0.14 -32.86
CA LYS A 16 4.82 1.09 -32.31
C LYS A 16 3.67 0.64 -31.41
N ILE A 17 3.91 0.58 -30.10
CA ILE A 17 2.89 0.32 -29.11
C ILE A 17 1.96 1.52 -29.20
N ASP A 18 0.74 1.29 -29.65
CA ASP A 18 -0.32 2.29 -29.61
C ASP A 18 -0.42 2.80 -28.16
N PRO A 19 -0.18 4.09 -27.90
CA PRO A 19 -0.25 4.66 -26.55
C PRO A 19 -1.65 4.53 -25.92
N ASP A 20 -2.68 4.23 -26.72
CA ASP A 20 -4.05 3.93 -26.28
C ASP A 20 -4.37 2.43 -26.18
N SER A 21 -3.51 1.53 -26.70
CA SER A 21 -3.58 0.08 -26.42
C SER A 21 -3.01 -0.23 -25.02
N ARG A 22 -3.38 0.59 -24.04
CA ARG A 22 -3.13 0.29 -22.64
C ARG A 22 -4.08 -0.84 -22.29
N MET A 23 -3.55 -2.04 -22.03
CA MET A 23 -4.26 -3.01 -21.20
C MET A 23 -4.50 -2.33 -19.86
N SER A 24 -5.64 -1.66 -19.79
CA SER A 24 -6.06 -0.82 -18.68
C SER A 24 -6.96 -1.65 -17.80
N LEU A 25 -7.09 -1.21 -16.55
CA LEU A 25 -8.06 -1.79 -15.62
C LEU A 25 -9.51 -1.66 -16.14
N GLU A 26 -9.76 -0.94 -17.24
CA GLU A 26 -11.06 -0.64 -17.85
C GLU A 26 -11.68 -1.80 -18.64
N ARG A 27 -11.12 -3.02 -18.57
CA ARG A 27 -11.73 -4.17 -19.24
C ARG A 27 -13.17 -4.38 -18.73
N PRO A 28 -14.19 -4.45 -19.62
CA PRO A 28 -15.59 -4.55 -19.19
C PRO A 28 -15.88 -5.78 -18.31
N ASP A 29 -15.29 -6.93 -18.64
CA ASP A 29 -15.45 -8.19 -17.90
C ASP A 29 -14.83 -8.13 -16.49
N PHE A 30 -13.70 -7.43 -16.34
CA PHE A 30 -13.07 -7.20 -15.05
C PHE A 30 -13.87 -6.19 -14.21
N GLN A 31 -14.36 -5.11 -14.82
CA GLN A 31 -15.21 -4.13 -14.15
C GLN A 31 -16.55 -4.75 -13.69
N GLU A 32 -17.16 -5.58 -14.53
CA GLU A 32 -18.34 -6.35 -14.16
C GLU A 32 -18.05 -7.25 -12.95
N PHE A 33 -16.90 -7.94 -12.93
CA PHE A 33 -16.47 -8.72 -11.78
C PHE A 33 -16.31 -7.87 -10.51
N LEU A 34 -15.62 -6.73 -10.59
CA LEU A 34 -15.44 -5.82 -9.45
C LEU A 34 -16.77 -5.30 -8.90
N SER A 35 -17.74 -5.03 -9.78
CA SER A 35 -19.09 -4.56 -9.37
C SER A 35 -19.89 -5.60 -8.58
N LYS A 36 -19.54 -6.88 -8.70
CA LYS A 36 -20.20 -8.00 -8.01
C LYS A 36 -19.54 -8.34 -6.67
N LEU A 37 -18.43 -7.68 -6.32
CA LEU A 37 -17.78 -7.90 -5.02
C LEU A 37 -18.71 -7.49 -3.90
N THR A 38 -18.75 -8.31 -2.85
CA THR A 38 -19.70 -8.12 -1.76
C THR A 38 -19.23 -7.01 -0.82
N ILE A 39 -20.17 -6.20 -0.33
CA ILE A 39 -19.90 -5.27 0.76
C ILE A 39 -20.17 -6.03 2.06
N PRO A 40 -19.17 -6.21 2.94
CA PRO A 40 -19.41 -6.91 4.19
C PRO A 40 -20.40 -6.09 5.04
N PRO A 41 -21.30 -6.75 5.79
CA PRO A 41 -22.29 -6.07 6.62
C PRO A 41 -21.65 -5.18 7.70
N PHE A 42 -20.43 -5.52 8.10
CA PHE A 42 -19.60 -4.75 9.02
C PHE A 42 -18.37 -4.24 8.27
N HIS A 43 -18.51 -3.08 7.64
CA HIS A 43 -17.43 -2.38 6.96
C HIS A 43 -17.07 -1.13 7.77
N PRO A 44 -15.79 -0.93 8.14
CA PRO A 44 -15.40 0.27 8.85
C PRO A 44 -15.57 1.48 7.93
N GLN A 45 -16.07 2.58 8.47
CA GLN A 45 -16.02 3.85 7.75
C GLN A 45 -14.56 4.30 7.73
N PHE A 46 -13.84 4.04 6.62
CA PHE A 46 -12.39 4.23 6.51
C PHE A 46 -11.92 5.64 6.93
N HIS A 47 -12.73 6.67 6.63
CA HIS A 47 -12.47 8.05 7.04
C HIS A 47 -12.59 8.31 8.56
N ARG A 48 -13.04 7.32 9.34
CA ARG A 48 -13.15 7.36 10.80
C ARG A 48 -12.18 6.40 11.49
N LEU A 49 -11.31 5.73 10.74
CA LEU A 49 -10.27 4.91 11.32
C LEU A 49 -9.20 5.82 11.94
N TYR A 50 -8.81 5.50 13.15
CA TYR A 50 -7.67 6.11 13.81
C TYR A 50 -6.40 5.34 13.41
N PRO A 51 -5.26 6.04 13.33
CA PRO A 51 -3.98 5.40 13.12
C PRO A 51 -3.71 4.41 14.26
N VAL A 52 -3.14 3.26 13.91
CA VAL A 52 -2.75 2.20 14.85
C VAL A 52 -1.24 2.15 15.06
N GLN A 53 -0.47 2.84 14.23
CA GLN A 53 0.99 2.97 14.37
C GLN A 53 1.53 4.11 13.49
N ASN A 54 2.77 4.55 13.74
CA ASN A 54 3.55 5.38 12.82
C ASN A 54 4.04 4.55 11.62
N ASN A 55 4.11 5.13 10.41
CA ASN A 55 4.55 4.44 9.21
C ASN A 55 6.06 4.08 9.16
N GLN A 56 6.85 4.55 10.11
CA GLN A 56 8.27 4.20 10.26
C GLN A 56 8.48 2.86 11.00
N ILE A 57 7.43 2.31 11.61
CA ILE A 57 7.54 1.08 12.40
C ILE A 57 7.38 -0.16 11.51
N ASP A 58 8.28 -1.13 11.71
CA ASP A 58 8.18 -2.45 11.12
C ASP A 58 7.06 -3.26 11.79
N LEU A 59 5.94 -3.42 11.08
CA LEU A 59 4.79 -4.21 11.54
C LEU A 59 5.14 -5.64 11.92
N SER A 60 6.14 -6.25 11.26
CA SER A 60 6.55 -7.63 11.56
C SER A 60 7.22 -7.76 12.93
N GLN A 61 7.82 -6.68 13.43
CA GLN A 61 8.41 -6.59 14.77
C GLN A 61 7.40 -6.09 15.81
N TYR A 62 6.46 -5.23 15.39
CA TYR A 62 5.46 -4.64 16.27
C TYR A 62 4.31 -5.60 16.61
N LEU A 63 3.68 -6.23 15.61
CA LEU A 63 2.49 -7.08 15.84
C LEU A 63 2.72 -8.25 16.82
N PRO A 64 3.88 -8.94 16.86
CA PRO A 64 4.15 -9.96 17.86
C PRO A 64 4.09 -9.47 19.32
N GLN A 65 4.27 -8.16 19.56
CA GLN A 65 4.28 -7.58 20.91
C GLN A 65 2.86 -7.45 21.47
N ILE A 66 1.85 -7.47 20.60
CA ILE A 66 0.44 -7.36 20.97
C ILE A 66 -0.16 -8.76 20.98
N LEU A 67 -0.51 -9.26 22.17
CA LEU A 67 -1.05 -10.62 22.35
C LEU A 67 -2.23 -10.91 21.40
N SER A 68 -3.14 -9.94 21.25
CA SER A 68 -4.31 -10.03 20.36
C SER A 68 -3.97 -10.04 18.87
N ALA A 69 -2.78 -9.59 18.47
CA ALA A 69 -2.32 -9.55 17.09
C ALA A 69 -1.34 -10.69 16.73
N ALA A 70 -0.87 -11.46 17.71
CA ALA A 70 0.13 -12.51 17.51
C ALA A 70 -0.26 -13.50 16.39
N TYR A 71 -1.55 -13.82 16.23
CA TYR A 71 -2.06 -14.71 15.19
C TYR A 71 -1.82 -14.22 13.76
N CYS A 72 -1.78 -12.89 13.55
CA CYS A 72 -1.59 -12.28 12.24
C CYS A 72 -0.17 -11.75 12.01
N SER A 73 0.70 -11.80 13.03
CA SER A 73 2.05 -11.21 13.01
C SER A 73 2.96 -11.70 11.88
N THR A 74 2.76 -12.92 11.39
CA THR A 74 3.52 -13.52 10.26
C THR A 74 2.70 -13.63 8.98
N ASN A 75 1.42 -13.25 9.02
CA ASN A 75 0.44 -13.48 7.96
C ASN A 75 -0.49 -12.27 7.82
N PHE A 76 0.09 -11.07 7.72
CA PHE A 76 -0.63 -9.84 7.40
C PHE A 76 -0.22 -9.32 6.02
N LEU A 77 -1.02 -8.40 5.49
CA LEU A 77 -0.74 -7.69 4.24
C LEU A 77 -0.38 -6.25 4.57
N HIS A 78 0.72 -5.76 4.00
CA HIS A 78 1.10 -4.35 4.02
C HIS A 78 1.87 -4.02 2.75
N PHE A 79 1.32 -3.10 1.95
CA PHE A 79 1.79 -2.79 0.60
C PHE A 79 1.94 -1.27 0.41
N PRO A 80 2.92 -0.63 1.08
CA PRO A 80 3.09 0.82 1.03
C PRO A 80 3.31 1.30 -0.41
N GLY A 81 2.52 2.29 -0.84
CA GLY A 81 2.59 2.86 -2.19
C GLY A 81 2.16 1.93 -3.33
N ARG A 82 1.75 0.68 -3.04
CA ARG A 82 1.40 -0.35 -4.04
C ARG A 82 -0.10 -0.70 -4.08
N LEU A 83 -0.93 0.06 -3.37
CA LEU A 83 -2.37 -0.16 -3.21
C LEU A 83 -3.19 0.95 -3.88
N THR A 84 -4.29 0.57 -4.51
CA THR A 84 -5.34 1.48 -4.96
C THR A 84 -6.68 1.04 -4.38
N TRP A 85 -7.41 1.96 -3.78
CA TRP A 85 -8.73 1.67 -3.22
C TRP A 85 -9.86 1.88 -4.22
N SER A 86 -10.92 1.08 -4.10
CA SER A 86 -12.18 1.39 -4.74
C SER A 86 -12.81 2.65 -4.13
N LYS A 87 -13.71 3.32 -4.86
CA LYS A 87 -14.40 4.53 -4.36
C LYS A 87 -15.14 4.27 -3.04
N SER A 88 -15.70 3.07 -2.88
CA SER A 88 -16.41 2.63 -1.68
C SER A 88 -15.49 2.02 -0.61
N MET A 89 -14.19 1.89 -0.88
CA MET A 89 -13.21 1.22 -0.01
C MET A 89 -13.58 -0.24 0.32
N THR A 90 -14.41 -0.87 -0.51
CA THR A 90 -14.89 -2.25 -0.33
C THR A 90 -13.88 -3.28 -0.81
N TYR A 91 -13.01 -2.87 -1.71
CA TYR A 91 -11.87 -3.64 -2.18
C TYR A 91 -10.70 -2.71 -2.46
N ALA A 92 -9.51 -3.30 -2.52
CA ALA A 92 -8.32 -2.66 -3.05
C ALA A 92 -7.72 -3.49 -4.18
N LEU A 93 -6.93 -2.84 -5.02
CA LEU A 93 -6.05 -3.48 -5.98
C LEU A 93 -4.63 -3.35 -5.46
N VAL A 94 -3.91 -4.47 -5.40
CA VAL A 94 -2.47 -4.50 -5.09
C VAL A 94 -1.72 -4.72 -6.39
N PHE A 95 -0.62 -4.00 -6.55
CA PHE A 95 0.25 -4.12 -7.72
C PHE A 95 1.63 -4.62 -7.30
N SER A 96 2.22 -5.47 -8.14
CA SER A 96 3.62 -5.87 -8.03
C SER A 96 4.30 -5.92 -9.39
N PRO A 97 5.63 -5.85 -9.46
CA PRO A 97 6.36 -6.04 -10.71
C PRO A 97 5.92 -7.34 -11.38
N PHE A 98 5.61 -7.32 -12.67
CA PHE A 98 5.34 -8.55 -13.41
C PHE A 98 6.63 -9.36 -13.63
N SER A 99 7.78 -8.68 -13.57
CA SER A 99 9.10 -9.28 -13.64
C SER A 99 10.01 -8.68 -12.56
N MET A 100 10.82 -9.53 -11.94
CA MET A 100 11.80 -9.16 -10.93
C MET A 100 13.20 -9.51 -11.43
N ILE A 101 14.21 -8.79 -10.94
CA ILE A 101 15.59 -9.13 -11.26
C ILE A 101 15.97 -10.44 -10.56
N GLY A 102 16.56 -11.37 -11.30
CA GLY A 102 17.06 -12.62 -10.76
C GLY A 102 18.09 -12.39 -9.65
N ALA A 103 18.33 -13.43 -8.85
CA ALA A 103 19.36 -13.38 -7.81
C ALA A 103 20.71 -12.95 -8.42
N GLN A 104 21.44 -12.06 -7.72
CA GLN A 104 22.76 -11.54 -8.15
C GLN A 104 22.74 -10.69 -9.43
N LEU A 105 21.70 -9.88 -9.65
CA LEU A 105 21.55 -9.04 -10.85
C LEU A 105 21.49 -9.87 -12.16
N GLY A 106 20.90 -11.07 -12.07
CA GLY A 106 20.68 -11.97 -13.18
C GLY A 106 19.60 -11.48 -14.16
N PRO A 107 19.15 -12.34 -15.09
CA PRO A 107 18.08 -11.99 -16.01
C PRO A 107 16.80 -11.60 -15.26
N TRP A 108 15.95 -10.82 -15.92
CA TRP A 108 14.61 -10.55 -15.42
C TRP A 108 13.76 -11.81 -15.54
N GLU A 109 13.15 -12.21 -14.44
CA GLU A 109 12.31 -13.40 -14.33
C GLU A 109 10.88 -13.00 -13.98
N ARG A 110 9.91 -13.83 -14.33
CA ARG A 110 8.50 -13.58 -14.00
C ARG A 110 8.32 -13.57 -12.48
N SER A 111 7.65 -12.54 -11.97
CA SER A 111 7.26 -12.47 -10.56
C SER A 111 6.16 -13.46 -10.25
N HIS A 112 6.22 -14.00 -9.04
CA HIS A 112 5.17 -14.83 -8.45
C HIS A 112 4.76 -14.31 -7.06
N GLU A 113 5.16 -13.10 -6.67
CA GLU A 113 4.93 -12.55 -5.33
C GLU A 113 3.45 -12.63 -4.92
N LEU A 114 2.56 -12.14 -5.79
CA LEU A 114 1.13 -12.08 -5.47
C LEU A 114 0.42 -13.43 -5.61
N SER A 115 0.95 -14.34 -6.43
CA SER A 115 0.35 -15.67 -6.64
C SER A 115 0.30 -16.50 -5.34
N SER A 116 1.30 -16.32 -4.46
CA SER A 116 1.37 -16.98 -3.16
C SER A 116 0.24 -16.58 -2.19
N LEU A 117 -0.42 -15.45 -2.45
CA LEU A 117 -1.47 -14.90 -1.59
C LEU A 117 -2.86 -15.41 -1.96
N GLN A 118 -3.02 -16.05 -3.12
CA GLN A 118 -4.33 -16.42 -3.67
C GLN A 118 -5.15 -17.31 -2.73
N GLY A 119 -6.43 -16.96 -2.56
CA GLY A 119 -7.39 -17.73 -1.76
C GLY A 119 -7.21 -17.58 -0.25
N TYR A 120 -6.11 -16.98 0.21
CA TYR A 120 -5.88 -16.73 1.62
C TYR A 120 -6.69 -15.53 2.12
N LYS A 121 -7.04 -15.61 3.41
CA LYS A 121 -7.60 -14.51 4.20
C LYS A 121 -6.50 -13.95 5.09
N ARG A 122 -6.34 -12.64 5.09
CA ARG A 122 -5.25 -11.96 5.79
C ARG A 122 -5.74 -10.62 6.34
N GLU A 123 -5.17 -10.19 7.46
CA GLU A 123 -5.38 -8.84 7.98
C GLU A 123 -4.62 -7.84 7.10
N LEU A 124 -5.29 -6.77 6.65
CA LEU A 124 -4.68 -5.74 5.81
C LEU A 124 -4.38 -4.49 6.63
N PHE A 125 -3.14 -4.03 6.52
CA PHE A 125 -2.68 -2.76 7.00
C PHE A 125 -2.33 -1.87 5.80
N TYR A 126 -2.72 -0.61 5.85
CA TYR A 126 -2.34 0.38 4.86
C TYR A 126 -1.69 1.56 5.54
N SER A 127 -0.83 2.27 4.82
CA SER A 127 -0.13 3.43 5.34
C SER A 127 -0.31 4.64 4.43
N ASN A 128 -0.33 5.81 5.05
CA ASN A 128 -0.06 7.07 4.38
C ASN A 128 1.34 7.57 4.78
N ASP A 129 1.62 8.85 4.53
CA ASP A 129 2.93 9.47 4.76
C ASP A 129 3.37 9.52 6.23
N THR A 130 2.47 9.32 7.19
CA THR A 130 2.78 9.43 8.62
C THR A 130 2.35 8.24 9.46
N SER A 131 1.37 7.48 8.98
CA SER A 131 0.61 6.58 9.84
C SER A 131 0.21 5.30 9.14
N ILE A 132 0.07 4.25 9.93
CA ILE A 132 -0.46 2.94 9.56
C ILE A 132 -1.88 2.81 10.14
N TYR A 133 -2.75 2.20 9.38
CA TYR A 133 -4.15 1.94 9.70
C TYR A 133 -4.46 0.47 9.46
N TYR A 134 -5.30 -0.11 10.31
CA TYR A 134 -5.86 -1.44 10.10
C TYR A 134 -7.14 -1.33 9.25
N ALA A 135 -7.16 -1.97 8.07
CA ALA A 135 -8.28 -1.91 7.14
C ALA A 135 -9.32 -3.01 7.35
N GLY A 136 -8.98 -4.09 8.07
CA GLY A 136 -9.84 -5.26 8.23
C GLY A 136 -9.23 -6.54 7.68
N THR A 137 -10.08 -7.55 7.51
CA THR A 137 -9.72 -8.86 6.98
C THR A 137 -10.09 -8.95 5.50
N PHE A 138 -9.14 -9.32 4.67
CA PHE A 138 -9.28 -9.33 3.21
C PHE A 138 -9.05 -10.72 2.63
N ARG A 139 -9.80 -11.04 1.57
CA ARG A 139 -9.60 -12.20 0.70
C ARG A 139 -8.83 -11.77 -0.54
N CYS A 140 -7.76 -12.48 -0.86
CA CYS A 140 -6.95 -12.25 -2.06
C CYS A 140 -7.51 -13.01 -3.26
N ILE A 141 -7.81 -12.30 -4.35
CA ILE A 141 -8.36 -12.85 -5.58
C ILE A 141 -7.40 -12.60 -6.74
N GLU A 142 -6.99 -13.67 -7.39
CA GLU A 142 -6.09 -13.65 -8.54
C GLU A 142 -6.76 -12.98 -9.75
N THR A 143 -5.98 -12.22 -10.52
CA THR A 143 -6.47 -11.54 -11.74
C THR A 143 -5.80 -11.98 -13.05
N SER A 144 -4.94 -13.00 -12.99
CA SER A 144 -4.14 -13.48 -14.14
C SER A 144 -4.99 -13.83 -15.37
N LYS A 145 -6.22 -14.32 -15.18
CA LYS A 145 -7.14 -14.61 -16.29
C LYS A 145 -7.55 -13.37 -17.10
N TRP A 146 -7.60 -12.20 -16.48
CA TRP A 146 -7.91 -10.93 -17.16
C TRP A 146 -6.66 -10.24 -17.70
N PHE A 147 -5.52 -10.45 -17.03
CA PHE A 147 -4.25 -9.77 -17.31
C PHE A 147 -3.06 -10.76 -17.36
N PRO A 148 -3.05 -11.72 -18.31
CA PRO A 148 -2.04 -12.78 -18.35
C PRO A 148 -0.62 -12.27 -18.63
N GLU A 149 -0.51 -11.14 -19.32
CA GLU A 149 0.73 -10.45 -19.71
C GLU A 149 1.04 -9.24 -18.81
N GLY A 150 0.33 -9.09 -17.70
CA GLY A 150 0.40 -7.91 -16.84
C GLY A 150 -0.29 -6.68 -17.46
N ILE A 151 -0.19 -5.57 -16.76
CA ILE A 151 -0.78 -4.28 -17.13
C ILE A 151 0.22 -3.15 -16.96
N ASN A 152 -0.10 -1.99 -17.53
CA ASN A 152 0.65 -0.77 -17.24
C ASN A 152 0.41 -0.34 -15.80
N LEU A 153 1.42 0.30 -15.20
CA LEU A 153 1.32 0.84 -13.86
C LEU A 153 0.23 1.94 -13.79
N PRO A 154 -0.76 1.83 -12.89
CA PRO A 154 -1.72 2.91 -12.68
C PRO A 154 -1.05 4.17 -12.12
N ARG A 155 -1.55 5.35 -12.52
CA ARG A 155 -0.93 6.64 -12.16
C ARG A 155 -0.86 6.93 -10.66
N ASN A 156 -1.74 6.32 -9.88
CA ASN A 156 -1.86 6.52 -8.44
C ASN A 156 -1.10 5.45 -7.63
N VAL A 157 -0.28 4.63 -8.29
CA VAL A 157 0.61 3.65 -7.67
C VAL A 157 2.05 4.17 -7.79
N SER A 158 2.84 4.04 -6.71
CA SER A 158 4.21 4.51 -6.69
C SER A 158 5.10 3.61 -7.54
N ALA A 159 5.63 4.16 -8.64
CA ALA A 159 6.61 3.47 -9.49
C ALA A 159 7.91 3.16 -8.72
N GLU A 160 8.27 4.00 -7.75
CA GLU A 160 9.43 3.79 -6.87
C GLU A 160 9.22 2.57 -5.98
N ALA A 161 8.05 2.45 -5.34
CA ALA A 161 7.72 1.30 -4.49
C ALA A 161 7.69 -0.01 -5.31
N ILE A 162 7.20 0.04 -6.55
CA ILE A 162 7.24 -1.11 -7.47
C ILE A 162 8.69 -1.44 -7.85
N ALA A 163 9.51 -0.45 -8.19
CA ALA A 163 10.91 -0.66 -8.53
C ALA A 163 11.72 -1.26 -7.38
N GLU A 164 11.48 -0.83 -6.14
CA GLU A 164 12.13 -1.41 -4.95
C GLU A 164 11.84 -2.90 -4.80
N VAL A 165 10.57 -3.29 -4.99
CA VAL A 165 10.17 -4.69 -4.99
C VAL A 165 10.81 -5.43 -6.15
N ALA A 166 10.83 -4.83 -7.35
CA ALA A 166 11.39 -5.45 -8.55
C ALA A 166 12.87 -5.81 -8.39
N LEU A 167 13.60 -5.00 -7.62
CA LEU A 167 15.01 -5.20 -7.30
C LEU A 167 15.23 -6.23 -6.18
N GLY A 168 14.22 -6.50 -5.36
CA GLY A 168 14.26 -7.49 -4.27
C GLY A 168 15.47 -7.26 -3.33
N LYS A 169 16.28 -8.32 -3.16
CA LYS A 169 17.52 -8.27 -2.34
C LYS A 169 18.59 -7.32 -2.90
N ASN A 170 18.47 -6.90 -4.15
CA ASN A 170 19.38 -5.95 -4.78
C ASN A 170 18.91 -4.50 -4.60
N SER A 171 18.06 -4.22 -3.61
CA SER A 171 17.63 -2.86 -3.26
C SER A 171 18.77 -1.93 -2.83
N SER A 172 19.99 -2.43 -2.64
CA SER A 172 21.21 -1.65 -2.42
C SER A 172 21.81 -1.03 -3.71
N CYS A 173 21.18 -1.24 -4.87
CA CYS A 173 21.58 -0.58 -6.12
C CYS A 173 21.63 0.95 -5.99
N SER A 174 22.47 1.58 -6.81
CA SER A 174 22.64 3.03 -6.82
C SER A 174 21.33 3.77 -7.14
N ALA A 175 21.18 4.97 -6.58
CA ALA A 175 19.97 5.79 -6.78
C ALA A 175 19.65 6.04 -8.28
N PRO A 176 20.62 6.32 -9.18
CA PRO A 176 20.35 6.45 -10.61
C PRO A 176 19.78 5.18 -11.25
N TYR A 177 20.23 4.01 -10.80
CA TYR A 177 19.70 2.74 -11.30
C TYR A 177 18.25 2.52 -10.86
N LYS A 178 17.95 2.77 -9.58
CA LYS A 178 16.56 2.72 -9.07
C LYS A 178 15.63 3.67 -9.83
N ALA A 179 16.08 4.90 -10.08
CA ALA A 179 15.33 5.89 -10.85
C ALA A 179 15.05 5.42 -12.29
N THR A 180 16.02 4.73 -12.91
CA THR A 180 15.86 4.16 -14.26
C THR A 180 14.79 3.06 -14.27
N ILE A 181 14.80 2.16 -13.28
CA ILE A 181 13.77 1.11 -13.15
C ILE A 181 12.40 1.69 -12.82
N SER A 182 12.31 2.67 -11.91
CA SER A 182 11.04 3.37 -11.63
C SER A 182 10.46 4.03 -12.91
N LYS A 183 11.32 4.67 -13.69
CA LYS A 183 10.93 5.28 -14.97
C LYS A 183 10.43 4.25 -15.99
N SER A 184 11.04 3.06 -16.07
CA SER A 184 10.60 2.03 -17.03
C SER A 184 9.17 1.52 -16.73
N PHE A 185 8.75 1.47 -15.47
CA PHE A 185 7.34 1.21 -15.11
C PHE A 185 6.41 2.37 -15.51
N THR A 186 6.85 3.61 -15.27
CA THR A 186 6.08 4.83 -15.60
C THR A 186 5.87 4.96 -17.11
N ASP A 187 6.91 4.67 -17.89
CA ASP A 187 6.90 4.71 -19.36
C ASP A 187 6.18 3.48 -19.98
N GLY A 188 5.74 2.52 -19.14
CA GLY A 188 5.02 1.32 -19.58
C GLY A 188 5.89 0.29 -20.31
N ILE A 189 7.22 0.44 -20.23
CA ILE A 189 8.19 -0.53 -20.74
C ILE A 189 8.12 -1.82 -19.90
N MET A 190 8.09 -1.66 -18.58
CA MET A 190 7.87 -2.77 -17.65
C MET A 190 6.40 -2.83 -17.20
N LYS A 191 5.90 -4.05 -17.05
CA LYS A 191 4.50 -4.32 -16.64
C LYS A 191 4.42 -4.66 -15.16
N VAL A 192 3.23 -4.50 -14.59
CA VAL A 192 2.89 -4.96 -13.26
C VAL A 192 1.85 -6.07 -13.32
N GLU A 193 1.91 -7.01 -12.38
CA GLU A 193 0.79 -7.88 -12.03
C GLU A 193 -0.11 -7.17 -11.00
N CYS A 194 -1.36 -7.62 -10.90
CA CYS A 194 -2.25 -7.16 -9.85
C CYS A 194 -3.09 -8.28 -9.23
N ILE A 195 -3.55 -8.07 -8.00
CA ILE A 195 -4.60 -8.88 -7.37
C ILE A 195 -5.67 -7.98 -6.79
N VAL A 196 -6.86 -8.53 -6.62
CA VAL A 196 -7.96 -7.88 -5.91
C VAL A 196 -7.92 -8.33 -4.45
N LEU A 197 -7.93 -7.37 -3.53
CA LEU A 197 -8.19 -7.59 -2.12
C LEU A 197 -9.64 -7.22 -1.83
N GLU A 198 -10.49 -8.21 -1.62
CA GLU A 198 -11.89 -8.00 -1.23
C GLU A 198 -12.01 -7.94 0.30
N CYS A 199 -12.62 -6.88 0.84
CA CYS A 199 -12.89 -6.80 2.27
C CYS A 199 -13.99 -7.79 2.64
N ILE A 200 -13.70 -8.73 3.54
CA ILE A 200 -14.66 -9.76 3.98
C ILE A 200 -15.05 -9.61 5.46
N GLY A 201 -14.43 -8.69 6.19
CA GLY A 201 -14.73 -8.44 7.59
C GLY A 201 -13.79 -7.43 8.24
N PHE A 202 -14.05 -7.15 9.52
CA PHE A 202 -13.26 -6.23 10.33
C PHE A 202 -13.22 -6.71 11.78
N SER A 203 -12.03 -7.05 12.27
CA SER A 203 -11.86 -7.49 13.65
C SER A 203 -11.81 -6.29 14.59
N ARG A 204 -12.96 -5.95 15.21
CA ARG A 204 -13.02 -4.88 16.23
C ARG A 204 -12.11 -5.16 17.42
N PHE A 205 -11.98 -6.44 17.79
CA PHE A 205 -11.10 -6.86 18.88
C PHE A 205 -9.64 -6.52 18.58
N LEU A 206 -9.14 -6.91 17.40
CA LEU A 206 -7.78 -6.57 16.96
C LEU A 206 -7.60 -5.06 16.86
N TYR A 207 -8.55 -4.35 16.24
CA TYR A 207 -8.48 -2.91 16.08
C TYR A 207 -8.38 -2.17 17.42
N ASN A 208 -9.21 -2.54 18.40
CA ASN A 208 -9.16 -1.91 19.72
C ASN A 208 -7.86 -2.23 20.45
N ALA A 209 -7.37 -3.48 20.38
CA ALA A 209 -6.08 -3.84 20.98
C ALA A 209 -4.91 -3.06 20.38
N LEU A 210 -4.94 -2.83 19.05
CA LEU A 210 -3.95 -1.99 18.37
C LEU A 210 -4.03 -0.52 18.82
N LEU A 211 -5.23 0.02 19.03
CA LEU A 211 -5.41 1.39 19.53
C LEU A 211 -5.00 1.55 20.99
N GLU A 212 -5.22 0.55 21.84
CA GLU A 212 -4.81 0.56 23.25
C GLU A 212 -3.29 0.59 23.38
N GLU A 213 -2.58 -0.18 22.55
CA GLU A 213 -1.13 -0.19 22.51
C GLU A 213 -0.57 1.11 21.91
N TYR A 214 -1.25 1.64 20.88
CA TYR A 214 -0.85 2.88 20.24
C TYR A 214 -1.27 4.09 21.08
N SER A 215 -0.40 4.51 21.99
CA SER A 215 -0.47 5.83 22.60
C SER A 215 0.25 6.83 21.69
N PRO A 216 -0.45 7.58 20.80
CA PRO A 216 0.19 8.68 20.11
C PRO A 216 0.69 9.62 21.20
N ASP A 217 2.00 9.83 21.22
CA ASP A 217 2.71 10.59 22.25
C ASP A 217 1.98 11.91 22.52
N THR A 218 1.15 11.95 23.57
CA THR A 218 0.38 13.14 23.96
C THR A 218 1.24 14.12 24.77
N SER A 219 2.55 13.88 24.81
CA SER A 219 3.56 14.62 25.56
C SER A 219 3.77 16.07 25.10
N LEU A 220 3.05 16.56 24.08
CA LEU A 220 3.04 17.99 23.70
C LEU A 220 1.80 18.78 24.14
N LYS A 221 0.94 18.25 25.04
CA LYS A 221 -0.24 19.00 25.53
C LYS A 221 -0.34 19.16 27.05
N ARG A 222 0.76 19.54 27.71
CA ARG A 222 0.72 20.31 28.97
C ARG A 222 1.86 21.34 29.03
N SER A 223 1.73 22.43 28.30
CA SER A 223 2.19 23.72 28.82
C SER A 223 1.02 24.36 29.58
N SER A 224 0.69 23.81 30.76
CA SER A 224 0.10 24.63 31.80
C SER A 224 1.23 25.48 32.39
N ALA A 225 1.44 26.67 31.84
CA ALA A 225 2.28 27.68 32.45
C ALA A 225 1.62 29.05 32.26
N TYR A 226 0.85 29.43 33.28
CA TYR A 226 0.92 30.74 33.93
C TYR A 226 0.76 32.01 33.07
N SER A 227 -0.41 32.64 33.19
CA SER A 227 -0.52 33.96 33.83
C SER A 227 -1.96 34.16 34.30
N ASP A 228 -2.18 33.81 35.56
CA ASP A 228 -3.02 34.62 36.44
C ASP A 228 -2.44 36.03 36.40
N GLU A 229 -3.05 36.94 35.66
CA GLU A 229 -3.13 38.35 36.05
C GLU A 229 -4.15 39.10 35.18
N ASP A 230 -5.13 39.66 35.89
CA ASP A 230 -5.72 40.96 35.59
C ASP A 230 -6.82 41.03 34.51
N SER A 231 -8.08 41.05 34.96
CA SER A 231 -8.92 42.25 34.78
C SER A 231 -10.32 42.08 35.36
N ASN A 232 -10.43 42.56 36.60
CA ASN A 232 -11.65 43.04 37.19
C ASN A 232 -12.24 44.18 36.35
N LYS A 233 -13.22 43.90 35.47
CA LYS A 233 -14.04 44.94 34.82
C LYS A 233 -15.53 44.65 35.02
N LYS A 234 -16.10 45.30 36.04
CA LYS A 234 -17.55 45.42 36.26
C LYS A 234 -18.21 46.13 35.07
N PRO A 235 -19.36 45.66 34.56
CA PRO A 235 -20.15 46.42 33.60
C PRO A 235 -20.87 47.58 34.30
N ARG A 236 -20.60 48.80 33.83
CA ARG A 236 -21.27 50.03 34.26
C ARG A 236 -22.54 50.20 33.41
N TRP A 237 -23.69 49.81 33.95
CA TRP A 237 -24.99 50.12 33.37
C TRP A 237 -25.22 51.64 33.43
N LYS A 238 -25.42 52.27 32.27
CA LYS A 238 -26.01 53.61 32.17
C LYS A 238 -27.52 53.40 31.95
N MET A 239 -28.33 53.87 32.89
CA MET A 239 -29.74 54.12 32.63
C MET A 239 -29.86 55.47 31.92
N GLY A 240 -30.58 55.45 30.80
CA GLY A 240 -31.09 56.59 30.06
C GLY A 240 -32.39 56.16 29.40
#